data_AF-A0A7S2EDE3-F1
#
_entry.id   AF-A0A7S2EDE3-F1
#
_cell.length_a   1.000
_cell.length_b   1.000
_cell.length_c   1.000
_cell.angle_alpha   90.00
_cell.angle_beta   90.00
_cell.angle_gamma   90.00
#
_symmetry.space_group_name_H-M   'P 1'
#
loop_
_entity.id
_entity.type
_entity.pdbx_description
1 polymer ?
#
loop_
_entity_poly.entity_id
_entity_poly.type
_entity_poly.pdbx_seq_one_letter_code
_entity_poly.pdbx_strand_id
1 'polypeptide(L)'
;MFPQMQQKLVDRGVRGGGSSSFSIQYIPADPAEPLPPSKGVGVGGTNPKDSEAAKAGPISDDEEKLSYWIPRHEMVNLMQEFIQERDERQKRGDGIGNDEGRIVLMEGKECLYVVPAETTSTEQIEHEQVCVTVRDCTTGKEEQHLTQLVVGADGIRSNVRRSLNTMAEEYKVWPGTKHGKFNVKKYTTPATGLRLKALQLPPKFPIPNNDGTSIESFSKNMYVFIAKNKGPKDFVRFGLLPMIDNESCRPCNVITRPSHDIWKLEKDGEVYKEWFQKAFPRLPIQTNDKSKALFPDEEWDRFAKADYTSFPPAQRCTGLAAVSPQGQAGVVLVGDACHAFSPDIGQGVNAGLADVVALGRALQGVNVLTGKEDEKKGNTPAVGTALKTYEHVRSPEIKALIRLARFGAPYQYNQPLYRDKIGKMLWLSNLVLRLMLNKLTFGIIPKQCLLEAQNPKQTFRKIMRKADTTTAGLVGVLLAGLWYTVLRKFVNFPLVV
;
A
#
# COMPACT_ATOMS: atom_id res chain seq x y z
N MET A 1 -7.24 -20.10 -15.81
CA MET A 1 -7.49 -19.21 -14.64
C MET A 1 -7.61 -20.09 -13.40
N PHE A 2 -6.90 -19.80 -12.30
CA PHE A 2 -6.91 -20.65 -11.09
C PHE A 2 -8.28 -20.57 -10.39
N PRO A 3 -9.18 -21.56 -10.55
CA PRO A 3 -10.56 -21.44 -10.08
C PRO A 3 -10.65 -21.32 -8.54
N GLN A 4 -9.59 -21.73 -7.85
CA GLN A 4 -9.51 -21.76 -6.40
C GLN A 4 -8.86 -20.52 -5.78
N MET A 5 -8.35 -19.55 -6.57
CA MET A 5 -7.65 -18.39 -5.99
C MET A 5 -8.55 -17.56 -5.08
N GLN A 6 -9.79 -17.34 -5.51
CA GLN A 6 -10.77 -16.63 -4.71
C GLN A 6 -11.08 -17.39 -3.41
N GLN A 7 -11.20 -18.72 -3.49
CA GLN A 7 -11.44 -19.56 -2.31
C GLN A 7 -10.25 -19.49 -1.34
N LYS A 8 -9.00 -19.64 -1.83
CA LYS A 8 -7.81 -19.52 -0.99
C LYS A 8 -7.68 -18.15 -0.32
N LEU A 9 -8.09 -17.06 -0.99
CA LEU A 9 -8.15 -15.73 -0.40
C LEU A 9 -9.23 -15.62 0.68
N VAL A 10 -10.38 -16.26 0.48
CA VAL A 10 -11.45 -16.34 1.49
C VAL A 10 -10.99 -17.15 2.70
N ASP A 11 -10.27 -18.25 2.49
CA ASP A 11 -9.81 -19.14 3.56
C ASP A 11 -8.70 -18.50 4.42
N ARG A 12 -7.88 -17.62 3.82
CA ARG A 12 -6.71 -17.00 4.48
C ARG A 12 -6.94 -15.55 4.91
N GLY A 13 -7.98 -14.91 4.41
CA GLY A 13 -8.22 -13.48 4.57
C GLY A 13 -9.51 -13.17 5.33
N VAL A 14 -9.52 -12.08 6.08
CA VAL A 14 -10.76 -11.53 6.63
C VAL A 14 -11.42 -10.63 5.59
N ARG A 15 -12.62 -11.00 5.15
CA ARG A 15 -13.44 -10.21 4.22
C ARG A 15 -13.77 -8.83 4.82
N GLY A 16 -13.59 -7.78 4.03
CA GLY A 16 -14.02 -6.41 4.29
C GLY A 16 -15.10 -5.99 3.29
N GLY A 17 -16.26 -5.56 3.80
CA GLY A 17 -17.42 -5.11 3.01
C GLY A 17 -18.63 -6.07 3.01
N GLY A 18 -19.85 -5.52 3.11
CA GLY A 18 -21.12 -6.26 3.20
C GLY A 18 -21.65 -6.44 4.63
N SER A 19 -22.76 -7.17 4.80
CA SER A 19 -23.41 -7.50 6.09
C SER A 19 -22.55 -8.36 7.04
N SER A 20 -21.39 -8.84 6.58
CA SER A 20 -20.36 -9.56 7.34
C SER A 20 -19.14 -8.70 7.66
N SER A 21 -19.33 -7.39 7.86
CA SER A 21 -18.26 -6.45 8.22
C SER A 21 -17.61 -6.83 9.55
N PHE A 22 -16.28 -6.90 9.61
CA PHE A 22 -15.58 -6.87 10.89
C PHE A 22 -15.92 -5.58 11.65
N SER A 23 -15.89 -5.66 12.97
CA SER A 23 -16.10 -4.48 13.81
C SER A 23 -14.77 -3.81 14.16
N ILE A 24 -14.79 -2.49 14.31
CA ILE A 24 -13.74 -1.76 15.00
C ILE A 24 -14.18 -1.49 16.42
N GLN A 25 -13.28 -1.73 17.36
CA GLN A 25 -13.45 -1.32 18.73
C GLN A 25 -12.32 -0.39 19.15
N TYR A 26 -12.70 0.80 19.64
CA TYR A 26 -11.76 1.74 20.24
C TYR A 26 -11.69 1.46 21.73
N ILE A 27 -10.51 1.16 22.25
CA ILE A 27 -10.32 0.81 23.65
C ILE A 27 -9.65 2.00 24.35
N PRO A 28 -10.37 2.74 25.21
CA PRO A 28 -9.76 3.79 26.02
C PRO A 28 -8.82 3.19 27.07
N ALA A 29 -7.68 3.82 27.29
CA ALA A 29 -6.70 3.38 28.28
C ALA A 29 -7.16 3.55 29.73
N ASP A 30 -8.05 4.51 30.02
CA ASP A 30 -8.55 4.77 31.37
C ASP A 30 -9.53 3.68 31.81
N PRO A 31 -9.25 2.88 32.86
CA PRO A 31 -10.12 1.79 33.31
C PRO A 31 -11.52 2.24 33.75
N ALA A 32 -11.69 3.50 34.17
CA ALA A 32 -12.97 4.03 34.64
C ALA A 32 -13.95 4.32 33.50
N GLU A 33 -13.45 4.54 32.28
CA GLU A 33 -14.27 4.80 31.10
C GLU A 33 -14.96 3.51 30.62
N PRO A 34 -16.27 3.49 30.32
CA PRO A 34 -16.89 2.28 29.77
C PRO A 34 -16.34 1.98 28.38
N LEU A 35 -16.24 0.69 28.03
CA LEU A 35 -15.89 0.30 26.66
C LEU A 35 -16.97 0.79 25.68
N PRO A 36 -16.62 1.55 24.63
CA PRO A 36 -17.59 1.98 23.65
C PRO A 36 -18.10 0.79 22.84
N PRO A 37 -19.34 0.86 22.32
CA PRO A 37 -19.88 -0.20 21.47
C PRO A 37 -19.01 -0.36 20.21
N SER A 38 -18.84 -1.61 19.80
CA SER A 38 -18.18 -1.93 18.54
C SER A 38 -18.94 -1.29 17.37
N LYS A 39 -18.21 -0.67 16.43
CA LYS A 39 -18.81 -0.10 15.22
C LYS A 39 -18.49 -1.01 14.04
N GLY A 40 -19.48 -1.37 13.23
CA GLY A 40 -19.20 -2.01 11.94
C GLY A 40 -18.36 -1.06 11.07
N VAL A 41 -17.37 -1.60 10.36
CA VAL A 41 -16.50 -0.79 9.50
C VAL A 41 -16.53 -1.30 8.07
N GLY A 42 -16.93 -0.41 7.15
CA GLY A 42 -16.57 -0.55 5.75
C GLY A 42 -15.10 -0.18 5.55
N VAL A 43 -14.41 -0.85 4.63
CA VAL A 43 -13.03 -0.50 4.30
C VAL A 43 -12.96 0.98 3.91
N GLY A 44 -12.06 1.75 4.56
CA GLY A 44 -11.98 3.22 4.40
C GLY A 44 -12.68 4.07 5.47
N GLY A 45 -13.28 3.46 6.50
CA GLY A 45 -13.86 4.20 7.62
C GLY A 45 -15.24 4.80 7.35
N THR A 46 -15.98 4.25 6.38
CA THR A 46 -17.39 4.61 6.13
C THR A 46 -18.32 3.83 7.07
N ASN A 47 -19.39 4.51 7.51
CA ASN A 47 -20.42 3.93 8.37
C ASN A 47 -21.25 2.87 7.60
N PRO A 48 -21.64 1.74 8.22
CA PRO A 48 -22.37 0.64 7.56
C PRO A 48 -23.81 0.94 7.14
N LYS A 49 -24.38 2.07 7.59
CA LYS A 49 -25.82 2.39 7.43
C LYS A 49 -26.30 2.52 5.98
N ASP A 50 -25.42 2.51 5.00
CA ASP A 50 -25.77 2.60 3.57
C ASP A 50 -25.90 1.24 2.85
N SER A 51 -25.93 0.09 3.56
CA SER A 51 -25.83 -1.25 2.94
C SER A 51 -26.95 -2.26 3.27
N GLU A 52 -28.08 -1.83 3.81
CA GLU A 52 -29.09 -2.72 4.40
C GLU A 52 -30.03 -3.48 3.42
N ALA A 53 -29.66 -3.68 2.16
CA ALA A 53 -30.50 -4.43 1.22
C ALA A 53 -29.67 -5.35 0.29
N ALA A 54 -29.32 -6.55 0.76
CA ALA A 54 -28.83 -7.62 -0.11
C ALA A 54 -29.48 -8.96 0.28
N LYS A 55 -30.52 -9.36 -0.47
CA LYS A 55 -31.05 -10.72 -0.48
C LYS A 55 -30.23 -11.56 -1.47
N ALA A 56 -29.99 -12.82 -1.14
CA ALA A 56 -29.22 -13.77 -1.93
C ALA A 56 -29.88 -14.00 -3.31
N GLY A 57 -29.22 -13.52 -4.35
CA GLY A 57 -29.48 -13.78 -5.77
C GLY A 57 -28.13 -13.95 -6.50
N PRO A 58 -28.12 -14.33 -7.79
CA PRO A 58 -26.89 -14.58 -8.54
C PRO A 58 -26.02 -13.32 -8.59
N ILE A 59 -24.70 -13.52 -8.48
CA ILE A 59 -23.60 -12.54 -8.37
C ILE A 59 -24.02 -11.12 -8.80
N SER A 60 -24.41 -10.32 -7.81
CA SER A 60 -24.84 -8.93 -8.00
C SER A 60 -23.63 -7.98 -8.00
N ASP A 61 -23.84 -6.73 -8.45
CA ASP A 61 -22.88 -5.62 -8.39
C ASP A 61 -22.23 -5.37 -7.00
N ASP A 62 -22.66 -6.07 -5.95
CA ASP A 62 -22.09 -6.00 -4.60
C ASP A 62 -20.83 -6.87 -4.39
N GLU A 63 -20.55 -7.86 -5.23
CA GLU A 63 -19.27 -8.59 -5.18
C GLU A 63 -18.07 -7.72 -5.61
N GLU A 64 -18.30 -6.63 -6.34
CA GLU A 64 -17.23 -5.73 -6.82
C GLU A 64 -16.63 -4.84 -5.72
N LYS A 65 -17.23 -4.81 -4.51
CA LYS A 65 -16.73 -4.00 -3.37
C LYS A 65 -15.95 -4.82 -2.35
N LEU A 66 -15.58 -6.06 -2.69
CA LEU A 66 -14.89 -6.95 -1.78
C LEU A 66 -13.44 -6.55 -1.57
N SER A 67 -13.03 -6.58 -0.31
CA SER A 67 -11.64 -6.40 0.11
C SER A 67 -11.27 -7.49 1.09
N TYR A 68 -9.99 -7.80 1.22
CA TYR A 68 -9.50 -8.84 2.11
C TYR A 68 -8.33 -8.31 2.94
N TRP A 69 -8.38 -8.54 4.25
CA TRP A 69 -7.24 -8.40 5.13
C TRP A 69 -6.52 -9.73 5.20
N ILE A 70 -5.33 -9.78 4.62
CA ILE A 70 -4.49 -10.97 4.57
C ILE A 70 -3.09 -10.64 5.11
N PRO A 71 -2.54 -11.49 5.99
CA PRO A 71 -1.15 -11.34 6.42
C PRO A 71 -0.19 -11.38 5.23
N ARG A 72 0.90 -10.62 5.31
CA ARG A 72 1.88 -10.54 4.21
C ARG A 72 2.47 -11.91 3.87
N HIS A 73 2.85 -12.69 4.88
CA HIS A 73 3.45 -14.01 4.66
C HIS A 73 2.45 -14.97 3.99
N GLU A 74 1.17 -14.92 4.38
CA GLU A 74 0.13 -15.72 3.72
C GLU A 74 -0.06 -15.36 2.24
N MET A 75 0.00 -14.07 1.90
CA MET A 75 -0.04 -13.66 0.49
C MET A 75 1.19 -14.17 -0.29
N VAL A 76 2.37 -14.20 0.31
CA VAL A 76 3.60 -14.74 -0.32
C VAL A 76 3.51 -16.25 -0.48
N ASN A 77 3.09 -16.97 0.56
CA ASN A 77 2.87 -18.42 0.52
C ASN A 77 1.88 -18.78 -0.59
N LEU A 78 0.78 -18.03 -0.70
CA LEU A 78 -0.20 -18.21 -1.76
C LEU A 78 0.43 -18.08 -3.17
N MET A 79 1.31 -17.09 -3.38
CA MET A 79 2.03 -16.94 -4.66
C MET A 79 3.00 -18.10 -4.94
N GLN A 80 3.69 -18.61 -3.92
CA GLN A 80 4.60 -19.75 -4.06
C GLN A 80 3.84 -21.04 -4.38
N GLU A 81 2.72 -21.30 -3.70
CA GLU A 81 1.84 -22.42 -3.99
C GLU A 81 1.35 -22.39 -5.44
N PHE A 82 1.02 -21.21 -5.98
CA PHE A 82 0.61 -21.11 -7.39
C PHE A 82 1.71 -21.50 -8.37
N ILE A 83 2.97 -21.19 -8.05
CA ILE A 83 4.11 -21.64 -8.86
C ILE A 83 4.21 -23.17 -8.79
N GLN A 84 4.11 -23.75 -7.60
CA GLN A 84 4.19 -25.20 -7.39
C GLN A 84 3.05 -25.94 -8.11
N GLU A 85 1.79 -25.51 -7.92
CA GLU A 85 0.62 -26.12 -8.56
C GLU A 85 0.69 -26.06 -10.09
N ARG A 86 1.20 -24.96 -10.65
CA ARG A 86 1.45 -24.81 -12.09
C ARG A 86 2.47 -25.84 -12.56
N ASP A 87 3.63 -25.91 -11.89
CA ASP A 87 4.71 -26.83 -12.26
C ASP A 87 4.26 -28.30 -12.15
N GLU A 88 3.44 -28.64 -11.15
CA GLU A 88 2.84 -29.97 -11.01
C GLU A 88 1.87 -30.32 -12.15
N ARG A 89 1.00 -29.38 -12.55
CA ARG A 89 0.10 -29.58 -13.71
C ARG A 89 0.88 -29.79 -15.00
N GLN A 90 1.96 -29.03 -15.19
CA GLN A 90 2.85 -29.19 -16.34
C GLN A 90 3.49 -30.59 -16.35
N LYS A 91 3.95 -31.10 -15.20
CA LYS A 91 4.48 -32.47 -15.08
C LYS A 91 3.46 -33.56 -15.38
N ARG A 92 2.19 -33.36 -15.02
CA ARG A 92 1.11 -34.33 -15.27
C ARG A 92 0.58 -34.32 -16.71
N GLY A 93 0.94 -33.32 -17.52
CA GLY A 93 0.38 -33.15 -18.86
C GLY A 93 -1.09 -32.67 -18.84
N ASP A 94 -1.56 -32.15 -17.71
CA ASP A 94 -2.95 -31.70 -17.52
C ASP A 94 -3.18 -30.33 -18.17
N GLY A 95 -3.23 -30.31 -19.51
CA GLY A 95 -3.93 -29.27 -20.28
C GLY A 95 -3.40 -27.83 -20.19
N ILE A 96 -2.18 -27.62 -19.71
CA ILE A 96 -1.47 -26.37 -19.96
C ILE A 96 -0.72 -26.58 -21.28
N GLY A 97 -1.02 -25.78 -22.30
CA GLY A 97 -0.38 -25.93 -23.62
C GLY A 97 1.14 -26.00 -23.50
N ASN A 98 1.79 -26.68 -24.45
CA ASN A 98 3.25 -26.84 -24.50
C ASN A 98 4.06 -25.52 -24.49
N ASP A 99 3.37 -24.37 -24.57
CA ASP A 99 3.93 -23.02 -24.65
C ASP A 99 4.13 -22.32 -23.29
N GLU A 100 3.68 -22.90 -22.16
CA GLU A 100 3.94 -22.28 -20.85
C GLU A 100 5.35 -22.62 -20.33
N GLY A 101 6.23 -21.61 -20.31
CA GLY A 101 7.61 -21.76 -19.84
C GLY A 101 7.75 -22.17 -18.36
N ARG A 102 8.90 -22.74 -17.98
CA ARG A 102 9.20 -23.16 -16.60
C ARG A 102 9.51 -21.96 -15.70
N ILE A 103 8.98 -21.94 -14.48
CA ILE A 103 9.37 -20.97 -13.44
C ILE A 103 10.39 -21.64 -12.51
N VAL A 104 11.49 -20.97 -12.22
CA VAL A 104 12.50 -21.45 -11.26
C VAL A 104 12.72 -20.39 -10.20
N LEU A 105 12.43 -20.71 -8.94
CA LEU A 105 12.70 -19.84 -7.80
C LEU A 105 14.11 -20.11 -7.28
N MET A 106 14.97 -19.10 -7.36
CA MET A 106 16.34 -19.16 -6.83
C MET A 106 16.42 -18.37 -5.52
N GLU A 107 16.29 -19.06 -4.40
CA GLU A 107 16.37 -18.45 -3.07
C GLU A 107 17.82 -18.19 -2.65
N GLY A 108 18.03 -17.25 -1.72
CA GLY A 108 19.36 -16.91 -1.23
C GLY A 108 20.26 -16.23 -2.28
N LYS A 109 19.70 -15.66 -3.34
CA LYS A 109 20.42 -14.90 -4.36
C LYS A 109 20.08 -13.41 -4.28
N GLU A 110 21.10 -12.56 -4.23
CA GLU A 110 20.97 -11.09 -4.25
C GLU A 110 21.35 -10.54 -5.63
N CYS A 111 20.48 -9.77 -6.28
CA CYS A 111 20.84 -9.04 -7.50
C CYS A 111 21.75 -7.85 -7.15
N LEU A 112 22.97 -7.84 -7.67
CA LEU A 112 23.93 -6.76 -7.43
C LEU A 112 23.72 -5.61 -8.42
N TYR A 113 23.72 -5.93 -9.72
CA TYR A 113 23.50 -4.97 -10.79
C TYR A 113 23.04 -5.64 -12.08
N VAL A 114 22.53 -4.80 -12.98
CA VAL A 114 22.06 -5.18 -14.32
C VAL A 114 22.63 -4.23 -15.36
N VAL A 115 23.11 -4.77 -16.47
CA VAL A 115 23.71 -4.01 -17.59
C VAL A 115 23.38 -4.70 -18.92
N PRO A 116 23.44 -3.97 -20.06
CA PRO A 116 23.38 -4.61 -21.36
C PRO A 116 24.50 -5.64 -21.52
N ALA A 117 24.23 -6.81 -22.09
CA ALA A 117 25.22 -7.87 -22.22
C ALA A 117 26.39 -7.46 -23.14
N GLU A 118 26.13 -6.56 -24.08
CA GLU A 118 27.09 -6.00 -25.03
C GLU A 118 28.23 -5.22 -24.35
N THR A 119 28.04 -4.79 -23.10
CA THR A 119 29.11 -4.12 -22.34
C THR A 119 29.98 -5.08 -21.53
N THR A 120 29.54 -6.33 -21.38
CA THR A 120 30.23 -7.35 -20.57
C THR A 120 30.96 -8.41 -21.39
N SER A 121 30.61 -8.59 -22.67
CA SER A 121 31.18 -9.62 -23.54
C SER A 121 32.08 -9.04 -24.62
N THR A 122 33.22 -9.69 -24.87
CA THR A 122 34.08 -9.43 -26.03
C THR A 122 33.68 -10.22 -27.28
N GLU A 123 32.73 -11.14 -27.15
CA GLU A 123 32.24 -12.00 -28.24
C GLU A 123 31.04 -11.36 -28.97
N GLN A 124 30.87 -11.66 -30.25
CA GLN A 124 29.71 -11.23 -31.02
C GLN A 124 28.44 -11.88 -30.46
N ILE A 125 27.57 -11.08 -29.84
CA ILE A 125 26.29 -11.54 -29.33
C ILE A 125 25.28 -11.55 -30.50
N GLU A 126 24.70 -12.72 -30.80
CA GLU A 126 23.73 -12.88 -31.89
C GLU A 126 22.37 -12.20 -31.62
N HIS A 127 22.02 -12.00 -30.35
CA HIS A 127 20.76 -11.39 -29.91
C HIS A 127 20.96 -10.40 -28.77
N GLU A 128 20.26 -9.26 -28.78
CA GLU A 128 20.38 -8.29 -27.68
C GLU A 128 19.94 -8.93 -26.35
N GLN A 129 20.73 -8.72 -25.29
CA GLN A 129 20.54 -9.37 -24.00
C GLN A 129 20.87 -8.41 -22.84
N VAL A 130 20.45 -8.81 -21.65
CA VAL A 130 20.76 -8.17 -20.37
C VAL A 130 21.57 -9.16 -19.54
N CYS A 131 22.70 -8.71 -19.02
CA CYS A 131 23.48 -9.42 -18.03
C CYS A 131 23.02 -9.02 -16.63
N VAL A 132 22.59 -10.00 -15.84
CA VAL A 132 22.26 -9.86 -14.42
C VAL A 132 23.38 -10.48 -13.60
N THR A 133 24.05 -9.69 -12.78
CA THR A 133 25.03 -10.21 -11.82
C THR A 133 24.35 -10.44 -10.48
N VAL A 134 24.39 -11.67 -9.99
CA VAL A 134 23.82 -12.08 -8.71
C VAL A 134 24.92 -12.58 -7.78
N ARG A 135 24.71 -12.41 -6.47
CA ARG A 135 25.54 -12.97 -5.42
C ARG A 135 24.76 -14.02 -4.66
N ASP A 136 25.39 -15.16 -4.44
CA ASP A 136 24.89 -16.15 -3.49
C ASP A 136 25.13 -15.68 -2.06
N CYS A 137 24.06 -15.50 -1.29
CA CYS A 137 24.12 -14.98 0.08
C CYS A 137 24.77 -15.95 1.07
N THR A 138 24.90 -17.23 0.72
CA THR A 138 25.49 -18.26 1.58
C THR A 138 26.99 -18.40 1.31
N THR A 139 27.37 -18.46 0.03
CA THR A 139 28.76 -18.70 -0.39
C THR A 139 29.53 -17.42 -0.71
N GLY A 140 28.83 -16.30 -0.93
CA GLY A 140 29.41 -15.05 -1.41
C GLY A 140 29.82 -15.05 -2.88
N LYS A 141 29.67 -16.17 -3.59
CA LYS A 141 30.06 -16.32 -4.99
C LYS A 141 29.15 -15.50 -5.91
N GLU A 142 29.75 -14.84 -6.89
CA GLU A 142 29.02 -14.10 -7.93
C GLU A 142 28.80 -14.97 -9.17
N GLU A 143 27.61 -14.84 -9.76
CA GLU A 143 27.14 -15.57 -10.94
C GLU A 143 26.51 -14.58 -11.91
N GLN A 144 26.63 -14.84 -13.21
CA GLN A 144 26.03 -14.01 -14.26
C GLN A 144 24.96 -14.79 -15.01
N HIS A 145 23.86 -14.11 -15.30
CA HIS A 145 22.75 -14.65 -16.08
C HIS A 145 22.45 -13.74 -17.26
N LEU A 146 22.44 -14.31 -18.47
CA LEU A 146 22.02 -13.63 -19.69
C LEU A 146 20.53 -13.87 -19.94
N THR A 147 19.78 -12.81 -20.20
CA THR A 147 18.33 -12.88 -20.45
C THR A 147 17.88 -11.77 -21.40
N GLN A 148 16.72 -11.92 -22.03
CA GLN A 148 16.10 -10.88 -22.85
C GLN A 148 15.31 -9.86 -22.01
N LEU A 149 14.78 -10.27 -20.86
CA LEU A 149 13.94 -9.40 -20.03
C LEU A 149 14.34 -9.49 -18.57
N VAL A 150 14.56 -8.33 -17.96
CA VAL A 150 14.71 -8.20 -16.50
C VAL A 150 13.57 -7.39 -15.93
N VAL A 151 12.88 -7.94 -14.93
CA VAL A 151 11.82 -7.26 -14.18
C VAL A 151 12.33 -6.91 -12.79
N GLY A 152 12.57 -5.63 -12.52
CA GLY A 152 12.89 -5.10 -11.21
C GLY A 152 11.65 -5.03 -10.32
N ALA A 153 11.46 -6.07 -9.51
CA ALA A 153 10.45 -6.16 -8.45
C ALA A 153 11.09 -6.21 -7.05
N ASP A 154 12.32 -5.69 -6.92
CA ASP A 154 13.24 -5.77 -5.78
C ASP A 154 13.02 -4.65 -4.72
N GLY A 155 11.80 -4.11 -4.69
CA GLY A 155 11.33 -3.24 -3.62
C GLY A 155 11.94 -1.83 -3.60
N ILE A 156 11.71 -1.13 -2.48
CA ILE A 156 12.00 0.31 -2.36
C ILE A 156 13.49 0.66 -2.56
N ARG A 157 14.40 -0.27 -2.21
CA ARG A 157 15.85 -0.12 -2.34
C ARG A 157 16.41 -0.72 -3.64
N SER A 158 15.56 -0.95 -4.64
CA SER A 158 15.87 -1.57 -5.93
C SER A 158 17.29 -1.32 -6.46
N ASN A 159 18.05 -2.41 -6.57
CA ASN A 159 19.36 -2.47 -7.23
C ASN A 159 19.19 -2.42 -8.76
N VAL A 160 18.09 -2.96 -9.30
CA VAL A 160 17.76 -2.86 -10.73
C VAL A 160 17.57 -1.40 -11.14
N ARG A 161 16.73 -0.64 -10.41
CA ARG A 161 16.57 0.80 -10.63
C ARG A 161 17.88 1.57 -10.43
N ARG A 162 18.67 1.18 -9.43
CA ARG A 162 19.97 1.82 -9.17
C ARG A 162 20.89 1.66 -10.37
N SER A 163 21.03 0.44 -10.90
CA SER A 163 21.87 0.14 -12.07
C SER A 163 21.45 0.99 -13.27
N LEU A 164 20.16 1.03 -13.59
CA LEU A 164 19.60 1.87 -14.66
C LEU A 164 19.88 3.38 -14.49
N ASN A 165 20.13 3.85 -13.27
CA ASN A 165 20.38 5.27 -12.99
C ASN A 165 21.87 5.60 -12.86
N THR A 166 22.64 4.80 -12.13
CA THR A 166 24.04 5.08 -11.78
C THR A 166 25.02 4.52 -12.81
N MET A 167 24.62 3.51 -13.58
CA MET A 167 25.42 2.93 -14.66
C MET A 167 24.94 3.41 -16.03
N ALA A 168 24.46 4.67 -16.12
CA ALA A 168 23.88 5.21 -17.35
C ALA A 168 24.85 5.16 -18.56
N GLU A 169 26.16 5.15 -18.30
CA GLU A 169 27.21 4.99 -19.29
C GLU A 169 27.14 3.62 -19.99
N GLU A 170 26.96 2.55 -19.22
CA GLU A 170 26.76 1.17 -19.73
C GLU A 170 25.50 1.08 -20.60
N TYR A 171 24.51 1.92 -20.34
CA TYR A 171 23.27 1.97 -21.10
C TYR A 171 23.28 2.96 -22.27
N LYS A 172 24.42 3.58 -22.60
CA LYS A 172 24.52 4.49 -23.76
C LYS A 172 24.16 3.82 -25.08
N VAL A 173 24.43 2.52 -25.18
CA VAL A 173 24.05 1.68 -26.32
C VAL A 173 22.54 1.56 -26.48
N TRP A 174 21.75 1.78 -25.42
CA TRP A 174 20.31 1.62 -25.43
C TRP A 174 19.57 2.97 -25.57
N PRO A 175 18.87 3.20 -26.70
CA PRO A 175 18.32 4.51 -27.02
C PRO A 175 17.27 4.97 -25.99
N GLY A 176 17.39 6.22 -25.57
CA GLY A 176 16.46 6.83 -24.61
C GLY A 176 16.75 6.52 -23.14
N THR A 177 17.77 5.72 -22.84
CA THR A 177 18.25 5.45 -21.48
C THR A 177 19.26 6.53 -21.07
N LYS A 178 18.76 7.73 -20.75
CA LYS A 178 19.60 8.89 -20.40
C LYS A 178 19.79 9.02 -18.89
N HIS A 179 20.90 9.64 -18.48
CA HIS A 179 21.15 10.00 -17.08
C HIS A 179 19.92 10.71 -16.47
N GLY A 180 19.49 10.24 -15.32
CA GLY A 180 18.34 10.78 -14.60
C GLY A 180 16.97 10.35 -15.11
N LYS A 181 16.86 9.52 -16.18
CA LYS A 181 15.58 8.89 -16.56
C LYS A 181 15.00 8.09 -15.41
N PHE A 182 15.82 7.44 -14.60
CA PHE A 182 15.40 6.59 -13.48
C PHE A 182 15.54 7.26 -12.11
N ASN A 183 15.61 8.60 -12.09
CA ASN A 183 15.62 9.34 -10.85
C ASN A 183 14.32 9.16 -10.07
N VAL A 184 14.47 9.07 -8.74
CA VAL A 184 13.34 8.98 -7.84
C VAL A 184 12.90 10.38 -7.42
N LYS A 185 11.69 10.79 -7.81
CA LYS A 185 11.04 12.00 -7.30
C LYS A 185 10.38 11.68 -5.97
N LYS A 186 10.78 12.37 -4.91
CA LYS A 186 10.28 12.20 -3.54
C LYS A 186 9.38 13.37 -3.13
N TYR A 187 8.36 13.07 -2.35
CA TYR A 187 7.38 14.02 -1.83
C TYR A 187 7.10 13.72 -0.37
N THR A 188 7.31 14.72 0.48
CA THR A 188 7.01 14.62 1.91
C THR A 188 5.51 14.68 2.14
N THR A 189 5.02 13.82 3.02
CA THR A 189 3.65 13.78 3.55
C THR A 189 3.72 13.92 5.08
N PRO A 190 2.60 14.25 5.76
CA PRO A 190 2.58 14.26 7.23
C PRO A 190 2.93 12.90 7.87
N ALA A 191 2.77 11.79 7.15
CA ALA A 191 3.17 10.45 7.58
C ALA A 191 4.62 10.08 7.25
N THR A 192 5.32 10.86 6.41
CA THR A 192 6.73 10.61 6.05
C THR A 192 7.61 10.62 7.29
N GLY A 193 8.44 9.59 7.44
CA GLY A 193 9.37 9.45 8.56
C GLY A 193 8.70 9.06 9.88
N LEU A 194 7.39 8.80 9.93
CA LEU A 194 6.81 8.12 11.09
C LEU A 194 7.54 6.79 11.30
N ARG A 195 7.81 6.45 12.56
CA ARG A 195 8.47 5.22 12.95
C ARG A 195 7.43 4.18 13.31
N LEU A 196 7.72 2.92 12.96
CA LEU A 196 6.89 1.77 13.25
C LEU A 196 7.74 0.68 13.93
N LYS A 197 7.24 0.18 15.07
CA LYS A 197 7.57 -1.13 15.64
C LYS A 197 6.28 -1.93 15.83
N ALA A 198 6.38 -3.25 15.85
CA ALA A 198 5.25 -4.12 16.11
C ALA A 198 5.44 -4.91 17.41
N LEU A 199 4.42 -4.86 18.28
CA LEU A 199 4.24 -5.80 19.39
C LEU A 199 3.45 -7.02 18.90
N GLN A 200 3.71 -8.20 19.42
CA GLN A 200 2.95 -9.41 19.12
C GLN A 200 2.00 -9.68 20.28
N LEU A 201 0.69 -9.59 20.03
CA LEU A 201 -0.33 -9.98 21.00
C LEU A 201 -0.68 -11.45 20.85
N PRO A 202 -1.13 -12.11 21.92
CA PRO A 202 -1.76 -13.40 21.80
C PRO A 202 -3.02 -13.31 20.90
N PRO A 203 -3.45 -14.43 20.32
CA PRO A 203 -4.55 -14.46 19.36
C PRO A 203 -5.87 -13.93 19.95
N LYS A 204 -6.14 -14.32 21.21
CA LYS A 204 -7.24 -13.86 22.03
C LYS A 204 -6.70 -13.38 23.37
N PHE A 205 -7.31 -12.32 23.89
CA PHE A 205 -6.99 -11.79 25.20
C PHE A 205 -8.20 -11.08 25.82
N PRO A 206 -8.29 -11.04 27.15
CA PRO A 206 -9.34 -10.29 27.82
C PRO A 206 -9.09 -8.79 27.71
N ILE A 207 -10.14 -8.04 27.47
CA ILE A 207 -10.17 -6.58 27.53
C ILE A 207 -11.08 -6.20 28.71
N PRO A 208 -10.50 -5.77 29.85
CA PRO A 208 -11.29 -5.36 31.01
C PRO A 208 -12.22 -4.19 30.68
N ASN A 209 -13.42 -4.20 31.26
CA ASN A 209 -14.38 -3.11 31.25
C ASN A 209 -14.39 -2.38 32.61
N ASN A 210 -15.07 -1.24 32.70
CA ASN A 210 -15.11 -0.43 33.92
C ASN A 210 -15.98 -1.01 35.04
N ASP A 211 -16.88 -1.95 34.71
CA ASP A 211 -17.79 -2.63 35.64
C ASP A 211 -17.21 -3.93 36.24
N GLY A 212 -15.92 -4.20 35.99
CA GLY A 212 -15.25 -5.43 36.42
C GLY A 212 -15.46 -6.63 35.51
N THR A 213 -16.29 -6.52 34.47
CA THR A 213 -16.39 -7.54 33.42
C THR A 213 -15.21 -7.45 32.46
N SER A 214 -15.05 -8.46 31.60
CA SER A 214 -14.07 -8.44 30.50
C SER A 214 -14.70 -8.98 29.24
N ILE A 215 -14.37 -8.38 28.09
CA ILE A 215 -14.73 -8.94 26.79
C ILE A 215 -13.51 -9.69 26.23
N GLU A 216 -13.74 -10.85 25.64
CA GLU A 216 -12.67 -11.55 24.93
C GLU A 216 -12.48 -10.92 23.54
N SER A 217 -11.23 -10.67 23.16
CA SER A 217 -10.92 -10.17 21.82
C SER A 217 -11.18 -11.24 20.75
N PHE A 218 -11.70 -10.84 19.59
CA PHE A 218 -11.90 -11.72 18.44
C PHE A 218 -10.94 -11.36 17.31
N SER A 219 -10.18 -12.32 16.76
CA SER A 219 -9.11 -12.03 15.79
C SER A 219 -9.60 -11.32 14.53
N LYS A 220 -10.84 -11.60 14.10
CA LYS A 220 -11.47 -10.96 12.92
C LYS A 220 -11.86 -9.51 13.17
N ASN A 221 -11.89 -9.04 14.41
CA ASN A 221 -12.17 -7.64 14.73
C ASN A 221 -10.91 -6.78 14.71
N MET A 222 -11.07 -5.51 14.35
CA MET A 222 -10.03 -4.50 14.47
C MET A 222 -10.10 -3.83 15.85
N TYR A 223 -8.96 -3.69 16.51
CA TYR A 223 -8.88 -3.02 17.81
C TYR A 223 -7.95 -1.82 17.71
N VAL A 224 -8.33 -0.70 18.32
CA VAL A 224 -7.49 0.49 18.42
C VAL A 224 -7.41 0.92 19.87
N PHE A 225 -6.24 0.74 20.47
CA PHE A 225 -5.96 1.14 21.85
C PHE A 225 -5.47 2.58 21.86
N ILE A 226 -6.08 3.40 22.71
CA ILE A 226 -5.79 4.84 22.80
C ILE A 226 -5.13 5.11 24.14
N ALA A 227 -3.88 5.55 24.14
CA ALA A 227 -3.16 5.87 25.37
C ALA A 227 -3.86 6.96 26.19
N LYS A 228 -3.62 6.91 27.51
CA LYS A 228 -4.10 7.92 28.48
C LYS A 228 -3.50 9.28 28.15
N ASN A 229 -2.19 9.31 27.89
CA ASN A 229 -1.41 10.49 27.55
C ASN A 229 -1.94 11.15 26.26
N LYS A 230 -1.92 12.49 26.20
CA LYS A 230 -2.42 13.29 25.06
C LYS A 230 -1.40 14.28 24.50
N GLY A 231 -0.18 14.29 25.05
CA GLY A 231 0.86 15.22 24.68
C GLY A 231 1.54 14.87 23.35
N PRO A 232 2.30 15.82 22.77
CA PRO A 232 2.93 15.65 21.46
C PRO A 232 4.08 14.62 21.43
N LYS A 233 4.61 14.23 22.58
CA LYS A 233 5.79 13.33 22.69
C LYS A 233 5.49 12.00 23.37
N ASP A 234 4.30 11.85 23.94
CA ASP A 234 3.91 10.69 24.74
C ASP A 234 2.55 10.10 24.35
N PHE A 235 1.78 10.79 23.49
CA PHE A 235 0.59 10.23 22.87
C PHE A 235 0.95 9.15 21.87
N VAL A 236 0.44 7.94 22.12
CA VAL A 236 0.52 6.82 21.20
C VAL A 236 -0.84 6.14 21.06
N ARG A 237 -1.05 5.52 19.90
CA ARG A 237 -2.10 4.54 19.68
C ARG A 237 -1.46 3.33 19.08
N PHE A 238 -2.04 2.17 19.34
CA PHE A 238 -1.68 0.98 18.62
C PHE A 238 -2.92 0.26 18.14
N GLY A 239 -2.80 -0.34 16.95
CA GLY A 239 -3.91 -0.96 16.25
C GLY A 239 -3.60 -2.41 15.93
N LEU A 240 -4.61 -3.27 16.06
CA LEU A 240 -4.57 -4.66 15.60
C LEU A 240 -5.47 -4.77 14.39
N LEU A 241 -4.91 -5.29 13.30
CA LEU A 241 -5.67 -5.59 12.10
C LEU A 241 -6.41 -6.93 12.26
N PRO A 242 -7.49 -7.14 11.48
CA PRO A 242 -8.17 -8.43 11.42
C PRO A 242 -7.26 -9.56 10.93
N MET A 243 -7.41 -10.74 11.52
CA MET A 243 -6.82 -11.99 11.03
C MET A 243 -7.88 -13.09 11.00
N ILE A 244 -7.78 -14.02 10.05
CA ILE A 244 -8.73 -15.12 9.94
C ILE A 244 -8.48 -16.18 11.02
N ASP A 245 -7.20 -16.40 11.31
CA ASP A 245 -6.74 -17.39 12.27
C ASP A 245 -6.83 -16.81 13.69
N ASN A 246 -7.63 -17.50 14.50
CA ASN A 246 -7.89 -17.21 15.90
C ASN A 246 -6.83 -17.74 16.85
N GLU A 247 -5.83 -18.46 16.35
CA GLU A 247 -4.75 -19.08 17.13
C GLU A 247 -3.36 -18.52 16.77
N SER A 248 -3.29 -17.65 15.75
CA SER A 248 -2.06 -16.94 15.36
C SER A 248 -1.83 -15.66 16.17
N CYS A 249 -0.55 -15.36 16.45
CA CYS A 249 -0.15 -14.12 17.10
C CYS A 249 -0.58 -12.89 16.27
N ARG A 250 -1.01 -11.82 16.95
CA ARG A 250 -1.57 -10.63 16.33
C ARG A 250 -0.59 -9.47 16.38
N PRO A 251 -0.04 -9.03 15.23
CA PRO A 251 0.88 -7.90 15.22
C PRO A 251 0.12 -6.60 15.49
N CYS A 252 0.71 -5.79 16.34
CA CYS A 252 0.17 -4.54 16.80
C CYS A 252 1.14 -3.40 16.55
N ASN A 253 0.74 -2.50 15.66
CA ASN A 253 1.64 -1.47 15.17
C ASN A 253 1.65 -0.25 16.10
N VAL A 254 2.82 0.07 16.61
CA VAL A 254 3.12 1.29 17.35
C VAL A 254 3.71 2.29 16.37
N ILE A 255 2.91 3.28 15.97
CA ILE A 255 3.26 4.23 14.91
C ILE A 255 3.23 5.66 15.45
N THR A 256 4.39 6.32 15.51
CA THR A 256 4.47 7.71 15.98
C THR A 256 5.73 8.43 15.46
N ARG A 257 5.87 9.72 15.77
CA ARG A 257 6.94 10.58 15.25
C ARG A 257 8.31 10.18 15.77
N PRO A 258 9.41 10.42 15.02
CA PRO A 258 10.78 10.17 15.48
C PRO A 258 11.15 10.81 16.82
N SER A 259 10.52 11.95 17.15
CA SER A 259 10.77 12.71 18.37
C SER A 259 10.03 12.19 19.61
N HIS A 260 9.17 11.19 19.45
CA HIS A 260 8.36 10.61 20.54
C HIS A 260 9.26 9.91 21.57
N ASP A 261 8.87 9.97 22.84
CA ASP A 261 9.71 9.53 23.97
C ASP A 261 9.88 8.01 24.01
N ILE A 262 8.91 7.26 23.49
CA ILE A 262 9.01 5.80 23.31
C ILE A 262 10.23 5.33 22.49
N TRP A 263 10.79 6.20 21.63
CA TRP A 263 11.98 5.88 20.84
C TRP A 263 13.30 6.22 21.53
N LYS A 264 13.24 6.85 22.70
CA LYS A 264 14.39 7.27 23.51
C LYS A 264 14.56 6.40 24.75
N LEU A 265 13.61 5.50 25.01
CA LEU A 265 13.72 4.53 26.08
C LEU A 265 14.96 3.65 25.84
N GLU A 266 15.57 3.23 26.93
CA GLU A 266 16.65 2.25 26.90
C GLU A 266 16.15 0.95 26.24
N LYS A 267 17.04 0.22 25.57
CA LYS A 267 16.71 -1.05 24.88
C LYS A 267 16.54 -2.20 25.90
N ASP A 268 15.70 -1.97 26.90
CA ASP A 268 15.40 -2.86 28.02
C ASP A 268 13.89 -3.16 28.09
N GLY A 269 13.52 -4.43 28.24
CA GLY A 269 12.13 -4.87 28.23
C GLY A 269 11.29 -4.30 29.37
N GLU A 270 11.84 -4.24 30.59
CA GLU A 270 11.11 -3.76 31.77
C GLU A 270 10.84 -2.25 31.69
N VAL A 271 11.78 -1.45 31.18
CA VAL A 271 11.55 -0.02 30.92
C VAL A 271 10.37 0.19 29.95
N TYR A 272 10.29 -0.60 28.88
CA TYR A 272 9.17 -0.54 27.95
C TYR A 272 7.86 -0.99 28.60
N LYS A 273 7.88 -2.09 29.34
CA LYS A 273 6.71 -2.63 30.05
C LYS A 273 6.13 -1.63 31.04
N GLU A 274 6.97 -0.98 31.86
CA GLU A 274 6.55 0.10 32.75
C GLU A 274 5.92 1.28 32.00
N TRP A 275 6.55 1.69 30.90
CA TRP A 275 6.05 2.80 30.09
C TRP A 275 4.66 2.48 29.51
N PHE A 276 4.49 1.26 28.98
CA PHE A 276 3.21 0.80 28.44
C PHE A 276 2.14 0.64 29.52
N GLN A 277 2.48 0.13 30.71
CA GLN A 277 1.53 0.04 31.83
C GLN A 277 1.01 1.43 32.24
N LYS A 278 1.89 2.44 32.28
CA LYS A 278 1.51 3.84 32.56
C LYS A 278 0.62 4.42 31.45
N ALA A 279 0.91 4.12 30.19
CA ALA A 279 0.17 4.62 29.03
C ALA A 279 -1.20 3.92 28.83
N PHE A 280 -1.31 2.65 29.22
CA PHE A 280 -2.48 1.78 29.00
C PHE A 280 -2.90 1.02 30.28
N PRO A 281 -3.26 1.72 31.38
CA PRO A 281 -3.54 1.08 32.67
C PRO A 281 -4.70 0.09 32.67
N ARG A 282 -5.61 0.15 31.68
CA ARG A 282 -6.66 -0.86 31.48
C ARG A 282 -6.12 -2.24 31.14
N LEU A 283 -4.98 -2.32 30.46
CA LEU A 283 -4.45 -3.59 29.98
C LEU A 283 -3.66 -4.29 31.08
N PRO A 284 -3.76 -5.62 31.20
CA PRO A 284 -2.98 -6.38 32.17
C PRO A 284 -1.53 -6.53 31.68
N ILE A 285 -0.75 -5.44 31.68
CA ILE A 285 0.65 -5.45 31.22
C ILE A 285 1.60 -5.85 32.35
N GLN A 286 1.41 -5.27 33.54
CA GLN A 286 2.08 -5.65 34.78
C GLN A 286 1.05 -6.24 35.74
N THR A 287 1.15 -7.56 35.95
CA THR A 287 0.28 -8.32 36.86
C THR A 287 1.12 -9.11 37.84
N ASN A 288 0.62 -9.29 39.08
CA ASN A 288 1.28 -10.16 40.07
C ASN A 288 1.30 -11.63 39.62
N ASP A 289 0.28 -12.02 38.86
CA ASP A 289 0.17 -13.33 38.22
C ASP A 289 0.65 -13.22 36.77
N LYS A 290 1.90 -13.62 36.51
CA LYS A 290 2.52 -13.55 35.18
C LYS A 290 1.74 -14.34 34.11
N SER A 291 0.99 -15.37 34.51
CA SER A 291 0.16 -16.16 33.57
C SER A 291 -1.01 -15.36 32.98
N LYS A 292 -1.38 -14.24 33.63
CA LYS A 292 -2.44 -13.33 33.20
C LYS A 292 -1.92 -12.08 32.50
N ALA A 293 -0.60 -11.93 32.37
CA ALA A 293 -0.02 -10.81 31.65
C ALA A 293 -0.37 -10.93 30.17
N LEU A 294 -0.73 -9.80 29.56
CA LEU A 294 -1.08 -9.74 28.14
C LEU A 294 0.11 -10.07 27.24
N PHE A 295 1.32 -9.77 27.71
CA PHE A 295 2.56 -9.97 26.99
C PHE A 295 3.53 -10.74 27.87
N PRO A 296 4.18 -11.79 27.35
CA PRO A 296 5.27 -12.46 28.05
C PRO A 296 6.50 -11.53 28.14
N ASP A 297 7.36 -11.75 29.13
CA ASP A 297 8.54 -10.89 29.37
C ASP A 297 9.50 -10.90 28.16
N GLU A 298 9.60 -12.04 27.47
CA GLU A 298 10.44 -12.20 26.28
C GLU A 298 9.99 -11.30 25.11
N GLU A 299 8.69 -11.02 25.01
CA GLU A 299 8.16 -10.13 23.97
C GLU A 299 8.56 -8.67 24.21
N TRP A 300 8.62 -8.23 25.47
CA TRP A 300 9.11 -6.90 25.81
C TRP A 300 10.59 -6.74 25.48
N ASP A 301 11.40 -7.74 25.80
CA ASP A 301 12.82 -7.77 25.44
C ASP A 301 13.02 -7.73 23.92
N ARG A 302 12.24 -8.52 23.18
CA ARG A 302 12.26 -8.52 21.71
C ARG A 302 11.88 -7.14 21.17
N PHE A 303 10.81 -6.53 21.67
CA PHE A 303 10.33 -5.22 21.23
C PHE A 303 11.32 -4.09 21.51
N ALA A 304 11.95 -4.11 22.68
CA ALA A 304 12.95 -3.14 23.09
C ALA A 304 14.18 -3.19 22.17
N LYS A 305 14.69 -4.40 21.91
CA LYS A 305 15.88 -4.64 21.08
C LYS A 305 15.63 -4.41 19.59
N ALA A 306 14.44 -4.74 19.10
CA ALA A 306 14.08 -4.60 17.69
C ALA A 306 14.31 -3.17 17.18
N ASP A 307 14.78 -3.03 15.95
CA ASP A 307 14.86 -1.72 15.32
C ASP A 307 13.50 -1.30 14.77
N TYR A 308 13.28 0.01 14.69
CA TYR A 308 12.08 0.56 14.05
C TYR A 308 12.29 0.68 12.54
N THR A 309 11.20 0.57 11.80
CA THR A 309 11.15 0.98 10.40
C THR A 309 10.66 2.43 10.31
N SER A 310 11.01 3.12 9.22
CA SER A 310 10.50 4.47 8.95
C SER A 310 9.65 4.48 7.69
N PHE A 311 8.51 5.16 7.74
CA PHE A 311 7.67 5.34 6.56
C PHE A 311 8.40 6.16 5.50
N PRO A 312 8.47 5.65 4.26
CA PRO A 312 9.17 6.35 3.20
C PRO A 312 8.40 7.61 2.79
N PRO A 313 9.08 8.60 2.17
CA PRO A 313 8.37 9.63 1.43
C PRO A 313 7.56 8.98 0.31
N ALA A 314 6.45 9.61 -0.08
CA ALA A 314 5.78 9.23 -1.31
C ALA A 314 6.71 9.51 -2.48
N GLN A 315 7.02 8.50 -3.29
CA GLN A 315 8.06 8.58 -4.29
C GLN A 315 7.75 7.77 -5.53
N ARG A 316 8.27 8.21 -6.68
CA ARG A 316 8.20 7.48 -7.94
C ARG A 316 9.46 7.64 -8.77
N CYS A 317 9.78 6.62 -9.54
CA CYS A 317 10.73 6.68 -10.63
C CYS A 317 10.18 7.58 -11.76
N THR A 318 11.06 8.29 -12.47
CA THR A 318 10.67 9.10 -13.64
C THR A 318 10.52 8.31 -14.93
N GLY A 319 11.15 7.15 -15.02
CA GLY A 319 11.08 6.22 -16.13
C GLY A 319 10.92 4.79 -15.62
N LEU A 320 10.27 3.94 -16.42
CA LEU A 320 9.87 2.60 -15.99
C LEU A 320 10.57 1.50 -16.77
N ALA A 321 11.07 1.77 -17.98
CA ALA A 321 11.72 0.77 -18.80
C ALA A 321 12.96 1.30 -19.53
N ALA A 322 13.94 0.43 -19.76
CA ALA A 322 15.02 0.60 -20.71
C ALA A 322 14.91 -0.51 -21.76
N VAL A 323 15.16 -0.17 -23.03
CA VAL A 323 14.93 -1.05 -24.17
C VAL A 323 16.15 -1.00 -25.06
N SER A 324 16.58 -2.17 -25.53
CA SER A 324 17.69 -2.32 -26.46
C SER A 324 17.38 -1.69 -27.84
N PRO A 325 18.39 -1.29 -28.63
CA PRO A 325 18.22 -0.71 -29.98
C PRO A 325 17.21 -1.41 -30.89
N GLN A 326 17.31 -2.73 -31.07
CA GLN A 326 16.39 -3.52 -31.90
C GLN A 326 15.13 -3.94 -31.13
N GLY A 327 15.06 -3.65 -29.83
CA GLY A 327 13.93 -3.94 -28.97
C GLY A 327 13.74 -5.43 -28.67
N GLN A 328 14.79 -6.24 -28.82
CA GLN A 328 14.78 -7.66 -28.48
C GLN A 328 14.97 -7.89 -26.96
N ALA A 329 15.59 -6.92 -26.27
CA ALA A 329 15.81 -6.97 -24.83
C ALA A 329 15.35 -5.72 -24.09
N GLY A 330 15.18 -5.86 -22.77
CA GLY A 330 14.79 -4.74 -21.92
C GLY A 330 14.86 -5.00 -20.42
N VAL A 331 14.85 -3.90 -19.68
CA VAL A 331 14.73 -3.87 -18.22
C VAL A 331 13.51 -3.05 -17.85
N VAL A 332 12.66 -3.53 -16.94
CA VAL A 332 11.42 -2.84 -16.53
C VAL A 332 11.24 -2.87 -15.02
N LEU A 333 10.63 -1.83 -14.44
CA LEU A 333 10.37 -1.70 -13.00
C LEU A 333 8.87 -1.82 -12.68
N VAL A 334 8.55 -2.56 -11.61
CA VAL A 334 7.18 -2.75 -11.08
C VAL A 334 7.12 -2.55 -9.56
N GLY A 335 5.95 -2.18 -9.03
CA GLY A 335 5.73 -2.06 -7.58
C GLY A 335 6.68 -1.08 -6.89
N ASP A 336 7.16 -1.45 -5.70
CA ASP A 336 8.02 -0.61 -4.85
C ASP A 336 9.35 -0.19 -5.51
N ALA A 337 9.78 -0.90 -6.56
CA ALA A 337 10.94 -0.51 -7.36
C ALA A 337 10.65 0.74 -8.21
N CYS A 338 9.40 0.99 -8.63
CA CYS A 338 9.04 2.19 -9.40
C CYS A 338 8.18 3.21 -8.63
N HIS A 339 7.47 2.82 -7.58
CA HIS A 339 6.72 3.76 -6.72
C HIS A 339 6.58 3.23 -5.30
N ALA A 340 6.78 4.08 -4.29
CA ALA A 340 6.63 3.68 -2.90
C ALA A 340 6.04 4.84 -2.09
N PHE A 341 5.28 4.55 -1.05
CA PHE A 341 4.65 5.56 -0.20
C PHE A 341 4.31 4.96 1.16
N SER A 342 3.97 5.81 2.12
CA SER A 342 3.48 5.38 3.43
C SER A 342 2.18 4.57 3.28
N PRO A 343 1.87 3.63 4.20
CA PRO A 343 0.75 2.69 4.04
C PRO A 343 -0.65 3.34 4.20
N ASP A 344 -0.71 4.67 4.25
CA ASP A 344 -1.86 5.50 4.63
C ASP A 344 -3.15 5.21 3.83
N ILE A 345 -3.01 4.79 2.58
CA ILE A 345 -4.15 4.54 1.68
C ILE A 345 -4.39 3.06 1.42
N GLY A 346 -3.56 2.15 1.96
CA GLY A 346 -3.70 0.70 1.78
C GLY A 346 -3.55 0.21 0.33
N GLN A 347 -2.90 0.98 -0.55
CA GLN A 347 -2.83 0.68 -1.99
C GLN A 347 -1.47 0.18 -2.48
N GLY A 348 -0.43 0.06 -1.63
CA GLY A 348 0.92 -0.32 -2.08
C GLY A 348 0.95 -1.66 -2.84
N VAL A 349 0.53 -2.74 -2.18
CA VAL A 349 0.47 -4.08 -2.78
C VAL A 349 -0.50 -4.13 -3.96
N ASN A 350 -1.69 -3.54 -3.82
CA ASN A 350 -2.70 -3.50 -4.89
C ASN A 350 -2.16 -2.81 -6.15
N ALA A 351 -1.44 -1.70 -6.00
CA ALA A 351 -0.82 -0.99 -7.10
C ALA A 351 0.34 -1.77 -7.73
N GLY A 352 1.15 -2.46 -6.93
CA GLY A 352 2.21 -3.34 -7.43
C GLY A 352 1.65 -4.51 -8.25
N LEU A 353 0.57 -5.15 -7.79
CA LEU A 353 -0.12 -6.18 -8.56
C LEU A 353 -0.73 -5.62 -9.85
N ALA A 354 -1.29 -4.41 -9.81
CA ALA A 354 -1.80 -3.74 -11.00
C ALA A 354 -0.68 -3.44 -12.03
N ASP A 355 0.55 -3.17 -11.59
CA ASP A 355 1.70 -3.05 -12.50
C ASP A 355 2.05 -4.38 -13.17
N VAL A 356 2.06 -5.48 -12.40
CA VAL A 356 2.34 -6.82 -12.95
C VAL A 356 1.29 -7.22 -13.99
N VAL A 357 0.01 -7.01 -13.70
CA VAL A 357 -1.08 -7.26 -14.66
C VAL A 357 -0.93 -6.39 -15.91
N ALA A 358 -0.58 -5.11 -15.74
CA ALA A 358 -0.38 -4.21 -16.86
C ALA A 358 0.83 -4.61 -17.72
N LEU A 359 1.92 -5.06 -17.10
CA LEU A 359 3.10 -5.57 -17.80
C LEU A 359 2.77 -6.85 -18.57
N GLY A 360 2.11 -7.81 -17.93
CA GLY A 360 1.67 -9.05 -18.56
C GLY A 360 0.78 -8.80 -19.78
N ARG A 361 -0.20 -7.90 -19.67
CA ARG A 361 -1.06 -7.49 -20.80
C ARG A 361 -0.26 -6.85 -21.94
N ALA A 362 0.70 -5.98 -21.61
CA ALA A 362 1.56 -5.37 -22.62
C ALA A 362 2.42 -6.40 -23.35
N LEU A 363 2.96 -7.40 -22.65
CA LEU A 363 3.73 -8.51 -23.23
C LEU A 363 2.87 -9.42 -24.11
N GLN A 364 1.61 -9.63 -23.73
CA GLN A 364 0.63 -10.38 -24.53
C GLN A 364 0.14 -9.61 -25.76
N GLY A 365 0.41 -8.31 -25.87
CA GLY A 365 -0.08 -7.47 -26.97
C GLY A 365 -1.55 -7.06 -26.86
N VAL A 366 -2.19 -7.28 -25.71
CA VAL A 366 -3.57 -6.88 -25.46
C VAL A 366 -3.64 -5.48 -24.83
N ASN A 367 -4.82 -4.89 -24.83
CA ASN A 367 -5.02 -3.58 -24.23
C ASN A 367 -4.68 -3.61 -22.72
N VAL A 368 -3.71 -2.80 -22.31
CA VAL A 368 -3.20 -2.77 -20.92
C VAL A 368 -4.31 -2.47 -19.90
N LEU A 369 -5.26 -1.61 -20.24
CA LEU A 369 -6.31 -1.18 -19.30
C LEU A 369 -7.48 -2.18 -19.25
N THR A 370 -7.94 -2.64 -20.42
CA THR A 370 -9.16 -3.47 -20.51
C THR A 370 -8.87 -4.97 -20.57
N GLY A 371 -7.66 -5.37 -20.92
CA GLY A 371 -7.27 -6.76 -21.18
C GLY A 371 -7.88 -7.36 -22.45
N LYS A 372 -8.58 -6.55 -23.27
CA LYS A 372 -9.18 -7.02 -24.52
C LYS A 372 -8.13 -7.05 -25.64
N GLU A 373 -8.25 -8.05 -26.52
CA GLU A 373 -7.49 -8.09 -27.76
C GLU A 373 -7.88 -6.91 -28.66
N ASP A 374 -6.89 -6.30 -29.30
CA ASP A 374 -7.16 -5.36 -30.38
C ASP A 374 -7.36 -6.19 -31.66
N GLU A 375 -8.53 -6.11 -32.29
CA GLU A 375 -8.91 -6.86 -33.52
C GLU A 375 -7.90 -6.73 -34.69
N LYS A 376 -6.93 -5.82 -34.58
CA LYS A 376 -5.92 -5.51 -35.60
C LYS A 376 -4.52 -6.06 -35.31
N LYS A 377 -4.28 -6.74 -34.18
CA LYS A 377 -2.94 -7.22 -33.79
C LYS A 377 -2.97 -8.71 -33.47
N GLY A 378 -2.68 -9.55 -34.46
CA GLY A 378 -2.60 -11.02 -34.31
C GLY A 378 -1.25 -11.55 -33.78
N ASN A 379 -0.24 -10.71 -33.57
CA ASN A 379 1.11 -11.15 -33.17
C ASN A 379 1.53 -10.60 -31.80
N THR A 380 2.17 -11.44 -30.99
CA THR A 380 2.87 -11.05 -29.77
C THR A 380 3.91 -9.95 -30.09
N PRO A 381 3.87 -8.80 -29.41
CA PRO A 381 4.80 -7.72 -29.67
C PRO A 381 6.22 -8.09 -29.25
N ALA A 382 7.22 -7.55 -29.94
CA ALA A 382 8.60 -7.57 -29.46
C ALA A 382 8.70 -6.94 -28.05
N VAL A 383 9.62 -7.43 -27.23
CA VAL A 383 9.81 -7.00 -25.82
C VAL A 383 9.86 -5.48 -25.72
N GLY A 384 10.65 -4.83 -26.57
CA GLY A 384 10.78 -3.37 -26.57
C GLY A 384 9.47 -2.62 -26.83
N THR A 385 8.61 -3.14 -27.70
CA THR A 385 7.28 -2.56 -27.99
C THR A 385 6.34 -2.73 -26.80
N ALA A 386 6.35 -3.91 -26.16
CA ALA A 386 5.59 -4.16 -24.95
C ALA A 386 6.01 -3.23 -23.81
N LEU A 387 7.32 -3.09 -23.55
CA LEU A 387 7.83 -2.26 -22.47
C LEU A 387 7.53 -0.76 -22.68
N LYS A 388 7.64 -0.26 -23.91
CA LYS A 388 7.22 1.11 -24.26
C LYS A 388 5.72 1.33 -24.01
N THR A 389 4.90 0.34 -24.36
CA THR A 389 3.44 0.38 -24.14
C THR A 389 3.10 0.39 -22.65
N TYR A 390 3.73 -0.49 -21.87
CA TYR A 390 3.63 -0.52 -20.41
C TYR A 390 4.02 0.84 -19.80
N GLU A 391 5.20 1.37 -20.15
CA GLU A 391 5.69 2.65 -19.61
C GLU A 391 4.73 3.80 -19.94
N HIS A 392 4.23 3.86 -21.17
CA HIS A 392 3.28 4.89 -21.63
C HIS A 392 1.97 4.88 -20.83
N VAL A 393 1.41 3.70 -20.58
CA VAL A 393 0.13 3.55 -19.86
C VAL A 393 0.31 3.73 -18.35
N ARG A 394 1.36 3.14 -17.77
CA ARG A 394 1.56 3.10 -16.31
C ARG A 394 2.19 4.35 -15.72
N SER A 395 3.06 5.07 -16.44
CA SER A 395 3.69 6.27 -15.89
C SER A 395 2.69 7.34 -15.42
N PRO A 396 1.63 7.67 -16.19
CA PRO A 396 0.59 8.59 -15.72
C PRO A 396 -0.23 8.05 -14.53
N GLU A 397 -0.48 6.74 -14.49
CA GLU A 397 -1.21 6.10 -13.38
C GLU A 397 -0.39 6.14 -12.09
N ILE A 398 0.90 5.81 -12.14
CA ILE A 398 1.83 5.90 -11.00
C ILE A 398 1.93 7.36 -10.50
N LYS A 399 2.00 8.34 -11.42
CA LYS A 399 2.00 9.76 -11.05
C LYS A 399 0.71 10.13 -10.30
N ALA A 400 -0.44 9.64 -10.74
CA ALA A 400 -1.72 9.87 -10.07
C ALA A 400 -1.80 9.16 -8.71
N LEU A 401 -1.31 7.92 -8.61
CA LEU A 401 -1.23 7.15 -7.37
C LEU A 401 -0.36 7.85 -6.32
N ILE A 402 0.85 8.31 -6.67
CA ILE A 402 1.70 9.06 -5.74
C ILE A 402 1.05 10.36 -5.31
N ARG A 403 0.29 11.01 -6.20
CA ARG A 403 -0.49 12.18 -5.82
C ARG A 403 -1.61 11.83 -4.84
N LEU A 404 -2.33 10.73 -5.08
CA LEU A 404 -3.35 10.22 -4.17
C LEU A 404 -2.74 9.89 -2.79
N ALA A 405 -1.61 9.20 -2.73
CA ALA A 405 -0.94 8.86 -1.47
C ALA A 405 -0.59 10.09 -0.61
N ARG A 406 -0.33 11.24 -1.25
CA ARG A 406 -0.01 12.49 -0.52
C ARG A 406 -1.21 13.15 0.15
N PHE A 407 -2.42 12.98 -0.40
CA PHE A 407 -3.62 13.72 0.01
C PHE A 407 -4.78 12.83 0.46
N GLY A 408 -4.69 11.52 0.20
CA GLY A 408 -5.73 10.53 0.46
C GLY A 408 -6.07 10.46 1.93
N ALA A 409 -5.11 10.05 2.77
CA ALA A 409 -5.28 9.92 4.21
C ALA A 409 -4.03 10.36 5.03
N PRO A 410 -3.46 11.55 4.78
CA PRO A 410 -2.16 11.96 5.34
C PRO A 410 -2.09 11.97 6.88
N TYR A 411 -3.24 12.02 7.55
CA TYR A 411 -3.36 12.10 9.01
C TYR A 411 -3.97 10.84 9.65
N GLN A 412 -3.92 9.69 8.96
CA GLN A 412 -4.53 8.43 9.45
C GLN A 412 -4.05 8.05 10.85
N TYR A 413 -2.79 8.31 11.18
CA TYR A 413 -2.18 7.89 12.45
C TYR A 413 -2.40 8.87 13.62
N ASN A 414 -3.22 9.92 13.45
CA ASN A 414 -3.48 10.91 14.50
C ASN A 414 -2.20 11.54 15.06
N GLN A 415 -1.30 11.97 14.18
CA GLN A 415 -0.02 12.56 14.58
C GLN A 415 -0.26 13.72 15.57
N PRO A 416 0.50 13.80 16.68
CA PRO A 416 0.04 14.54 17.85
C PRO A 416 0.44 16.03 17.89
N LEU A 417 1.21 16.53 16.91
CA LEU A 417 1.61 17.95 16.90
C LEU A 417 0.42 18.85 16.61
N TYR A 418 0.45 20.08 17.13
CA TYR A 418 -0.62 21.06 16.91
C TYR A 418 -0.90 21.32 15.42
N ARG A 419 0.14 21.47 14.60
CA ARG A 419 0.01 21.61 13.13
C ARG A 419 -0.68 20.41 12.47
N ASP A 420 -0.46 19.20 13.00
CA ASP A 420 -1.07 17.98 12.47
C ASP A 420 -2.56 17.93 12.81
N LYS A 421 -2.93 18.39 14.00
CA LYS A 421 -4.33 18.52 14.43
C LYS A 421 -5.10 19.50 13.55
N ILE A 422 -4.52 20.68 13.27
CA ILE A 422 -5.11 21.65 12.33
C ILE A 422 -5.21 21.04 10.93
N GLY A 423 -4.12 20.45 10.43
CA GLY A 423 -4.09 19.83 9.11
C GLY A 423 -5.13 18.72 8.96
N LYS A 424 -5.30 17.89 9.99
CA LYS A 424 -6.33 16.85 10.06
C LYS A 424 -7.73 17.44 10.04
N MET A 425 -7.98 18.50 10.83
CA MET A 425 -9.26 19.19 10.85
C MET A 425 -9.63 19.72 9.45
N LEU A 426 -8.71 20.44 8.79
CA LEU A 426 -8.92 20.96 7.44
C LEU A 426 -9.16 19.84 6.41
N TRP A 427 -8.39 18.76 6.50
CA TRP A 427 -8.58 17.59 5.64
C TRP A 427 -9.97 16.95 5.85
N LEU A 428 -10.39 16.78 7.11
CA LEU A 428 -11.70 16.23 7.46
C LEU A 428 -12.84 17.13 6.99
N SER A 429 -12.71 18.46 7.16
CA SER A 429 -13.67 19.43 6.64
C SER A 429 -13.81 19.32 5.12
N ASN A 430 -12.69 19.19 4.37
CA ASN A 430 -12.74 18.97 2.93
C ASN A 430 -13.39 17.61 2.56
N LEU A 431 -13.14 16.56 3.33
CA LEU A 431 -13.80 15.26 3.13
C LEU A 431 -15.33 15.38 3.31
N VAL A 432 -15.77 15.95 4.44
CA VAL A 432 -17.20 16.14 4.75
C VAL A 432 -17.87 17.04 3.71
N LEU A 433 -17.25 18.16 3.35
CA LEU A 433 -17.77 19.06 2.32
C LEU A 433 -17.99 18.32 1.00
N ARG A 434 -17.01 17.51 0.55
CA ARG A 434 -17.14 16.75 -0.71
C ARG A 434 -18.22 15.68 -0.64
N LEU A 435 -18.40 15.02 0.50
CA LEU A 435 -19.49 14.07 0.70
C LEU A 435 -20.85 14.77 0.64
N MET A 436 -20.99 15.93 1.31
CA MET A 436 -22.21 16.73 1.25
C MET A 436 -22.50 17.21 -0.18
N LEU A 437 -21.50 17.75 -0.88
CA LEU A 437 -21.63 18.18 -2.27
C LEU A 437 -21.97 17.04 -3.22
N ASN A 438 -21.34 15.87 -3.06
CA ASN A 438 -21.68 14.67 -3.83
C ASN A 438 -23.16 14.30 -3.64
N LYS A 439 -23.66 14.33 -2.40
CA LYS A 439 -25.06 14.04 -2.10
C LYS A 439 -26.02 15.11 -2.66
N LEU A 440 -25.72 16.39 -2.44
CA LEU A 440 -26.55 17.52 -2.89
C LEU A 440 -26.62 17.64 -4.42
N THR A 441 -25.56 17.25 -5.11
CA THR A 441 -25.50 17.27 -6.58
C THR A 441 -25.84 15.92 -7.21
N PHE A 442 -26.42 14.99 -6.44
CA PHE A 442 -26.81 13.66 -6.90
C PHE A 442 -25.69 12.92 -7.67
N GLY A 443 -24.46 13.05 -7.20
CA GLY A 443 -23.30 12.37 -7.78
C GLY A 443 -22.54 13.12 -8.88
N ILE A 444 -23.02 14.29 -9.33
CA ILE A 444 -22.29 15.11 -10.32
C ILE A 444 -20.91 15.50 -9.79
N ILE A 445 -20.85 15.97 -8.53
CA ILE A 445 -19.58 16.15 -7.83
C ILE A 445 -19.12 14.78 -7.30
N PRO A 446 -17.95 14.26 -7.70
CA PRO A 446 -17.45 12.97 -7.23
C PRO A 446 -17.18 12.98 -5.73
N LYS A 447 -17.18 11.79 -5.12
CA LYS A 447 -16.76 11.63 -3.72
C LYS A 447 -15.28 12.01 -3.58
N GLN A 448 -14.84 12.17 -2.34
CA GLN A 448 -13.42 12.41 -2.06
C GLN A 448 -12.56 11.23 -2.58
N CYS A 449 -11.37 11.56 -3.08
CA CYS A 449 -10.54 10.63 -3.87
C CYS A 449 -10.11 9.34 -3.15
N LEU A 450 -10.00 9.33 -1.81
CA LEU A 450 -9.71 8.14 -1.02
C LEU A 450 -10.83 7.11 -1.14
N LEU A 451 -12.09 7.55 -1.13
CA LEU A 451 -13.24 6.67 -1.27
C LEU A 451 -13.36 6.15 -2.71
N GLU A 452 -13.10 7.00 -3.69
CA GLU A 452 -13.08 6.60 -5.10
C GLU A 452 -11.94 5.62 -5.42
N ALA A 453 -10.83 5.68 -4.69
CA ALA A 453 -9.69 4.76 -4.86
C ALA A 453 -9.98 3.31 -4.47
N GLN A 454 -11.11 3.05 -3.83
CA GLN A 454 -11.58 1.70 -3.52
C GLN A 454 -12.43 1.12 -4.64
N ASN A 455 -12.76 1.90 -5.68
CA ASN A 455 -13.55 1.44 -6.80
C ASN A 455 -12.64 0.76 -7.85
N PRO A 456 -12.72 -0.57 -8.03
CA PRO A 456 -11.84 -1.30 -8.95
C PRO A 456 -12.07 -0.93 -10.42
N LYS A 457 -13.23 -0.33 -10.76
CA LYS A 457 -13.56 0.12 -12.13
C LYS A 457 -12.90 1.45 -12.49
N GLN A 458 -12.20 2.11 -11.57
CA GLN A 458 -11.57 3.41 -11.82
C GLN A 458 -10.05 3.33 -11.74
N THR A 459 -9.39 3.94 -12.73
CA THR A 459 -7.94 4.13 -12.68
C THR A 459 -7.59 5.30 -11.77
N PHE A 460 -6.39 5.29 -11.19
CA PHE A 460 -5.91 6.38 -10.34
C PHE A 460 -5.89 7.72 -11.10
N ARG A 461 -5.55 7.70 -12.40
CA ARG A 461 -5.60 8.89 -13.24
C ARG A 461 -7.02 9.46 -13.35
N LYS A 462 -8.03 8.60 -13.55
CA LYS A 462 -9.43 9.04 -13.63
C LYS A 462 -9.90 9.64 -12.31
N ILE A 463 -9.55 8.99 -11.19
CA ILE A 463 -9.87 9.47 -9.83
C ILE A 463 -9.25 10.84 -9.58
N MET A 464 -7.96 11.00 -9.88
CA MET A 464 -7.27 12.26 -9.65
C MET A 464 -7.77 13.38 -10.57
N ARG A 465 -8.06 13.08 -11.84
CA ARG A 465 -8.66 14.06 -12.77
C ARG A 465 -9.99 14.57 -12.25
N LYS A 466 -10.88 13.67 -11.80
CA LYS A 466 -12.15 14.02 -11.17
C LYS A 466 -11.93 14.94 -9.96
N ALA A 467 -11.03 14.57 -9.05
CA ALA A 467 -10.71 15.37 -7.88
C ALA A 467 -10.17 16.76 -8.22
N ASP A 468 -9.30 16.86 -9.23
CA ASP A 468 -8.72 18.11 -9.72
C ASP A 468 -9.76 19.04 -10.32
N THR A 469 -10.61 18.50 -11.21
CA THR A 469 -11.70 19.27 -11.83
C THR A 469 -12.67 19.81 -10.77
N THR A 470 -13.04 18.99 -9.78
CA THR A 470 -13.88 19.47 -8.67
C THR A 470 -13.19 20.56 -7.87
N THR A 471 -11.89 20.41 -7.59
CA THR A 471 -11.13 21.41 -6.84
C THR A 471 -11.07 22.73 -7.60
N ALA A 472 -10.77 22.69 -8.91
CA ALA A 472 -10.76 23.87 -9.76
C ALA A 472 -12.13 24.56 -9.81
N GLY A 473 -13.22 23.78 -9.92
CA GLY A 473 -14.58 24.31 -9.88
C GLY A 473 -14.91 25.01 -8.55
N LEU A 474 -14.59 24.39 -7.41
CA LEU A 474 -14.81 24.99 -6.09
C LEU A 474 -14.01 26.27 -5.89
N VAL A 475 -12.74 26.29 -6.32
CA VAL A 475 -11.90 27.50 -6.29
C VAL A 475 -12.50 28.59 -7.20
N GLY A 476 -12.96 28.23 -8.40
CA GLY A 476 -13.62 29.16 -9.31
C GLY A 476 -14.87 29.80 -8.71
N VAL A 477 -15.73 29.03 -8.05
CA VAL A 477 -16.93 29.53 -7.34
C VAL A 477 -16.55 30.49 -6.22
N LEU A 478 -15.53 30.16 -5.42
CA LEU A 478 -15.04 31.04 -4.35
C LEU A 478 -14.50 32.37 -4.91
N LEU A 479 -13.68 32.32 -5.95
CA LEU A 479 -13.14 33.53 -6.59
C LEU A 479 -14.22 34.39 -7.22
N ALA A 480 -15.21 33.78 -7.88
CA ALA A 480 -16.36 34.49 -8.44
C ALA A 480 -17.21 35.15 -7.33
N GLY A 481 -17.43 34.47 -6.21
CA GLY A 481 -18.11 35.04 -5.04
C GLY A 481 -17.36 36.23 -4.45
N LEU A 482 -16.04 36.11 -4.27
CA LEU A 482 -15.19 37.21 -3.81
C LEU A 482 -15.24 38.39 -4.78
N TRP A 483 -15.09 38.15 -6.08
CA TRP A 483 -15.20 39.16 -7.12
C TRP A 483 -16.55 39.88 -7.09
N TYR A 484 -17.65 39.14 -6.97
CA TYR A 484 -18.99 39.71 -6.83
C TYR A 484 -19.12 40.59 -5.58
N THR A 485 -18.58 40.17 -4.43
CA THR A 485 -18.60 40.99 -3.20
C THR A 485 -17.77 42.27 -3.34
N VAL A 486 -16.65 42.22 -4.06
CA VAL A 486 -15.81 43.39 -4.36
C VAL A 486 -16.53 44.35 -5.29
N LEU A 487 -17.09 43.87 -6.41
CA LEU A 487 -17.86 44.69 -7.35
C LEU A 487 -19.04 45.37 -6.67
N ARG A 488 -19.78 44.66 -5.82
CA ARG A 488 -20.92 45.23 -5.08
C ARG A 488 -20.50 46.38 -4.17
N LYS A 489 -19.29 46.35 -3.61
CA LYS A 489 -18.75 47.46 -2.80
C LYS A 489 -18.38 48.67 -3.66
N PHE A 490 -17.87 48.48 -4.86
CA PHE A 490 -17.53 49.58 -5.77
C PHE A 490 -18.75 50.22 -6.44
N VAL A 491 -19.79 49.44 -6.77
CA VAL A 491 -21.03 49.96 -7.37
C VAL A 491 -21.90 50.71 -6.35
N ASN A 492 -21.74 50.43 -5.05
CA ASN A 492 -22.46 51.11 -3.98
C ASN A 492 -21.72 52.31 -3.38
N PHE A 493 -20.61 52.78 -3.98
CA PHE A 493 -20.09 54.10 -3.66
C PHE A 493 -20.98 55.15 -4.35
N PRO A 494 -21.70 56.02 -3.62
CA PRO A 494 -22.38 57.12 -4.25
C PRO A 494 -21.33 57.99 -4.94
N LEU A 495 -21.56 58.31 -6.21
CA LEU A 495 -20.90 59.44 -6.88
C LEU A 495 -21.26 60.69 -6.07
N VAL A 496 -20.36 61.10 -5.19
CA VAL A 496 -20.37 62.45 -4.63
C VAL A 496 -19.97 63.34 -5.80
N VAL A 497 -20.98 63.94 -6.43
CA VAL A 497 -20.85 65.02 -7.42
C VAL A 497 -20.51 66.30 -6.69
#